data_AF-A0A496U1J4-F1
#
_entry.id   AF-A0A496U1J4-F1
#
_cell.length_a   1.000
_cell.length_b   1.000
_cell.length_c   1.000
_cell.angle_alpha   90.00
_cell.angle_beta   90.00
_cell.angle_gamma   90.00
#
_symmetry.space_group_name_H-M   'P 1'
#
loop_
_entity.id
_entity.type
_entity.pdbx_description
1 polymer ?
#
loop_
_entity_poly.entity_id
_entity_poly.type
_entity_poly.pdbx_seq_one_letter_code
_entity_poly.pdbx_strand_id
1 'polypeptide(L)'
;MIKGLYTIASGMYPQWLEQEIVANNLANLNTTGFKKDSTYFKKVLDASLILNTVQGEENGLSDVQKVVTNFEQGTLEPTNNPLNLAIDGNGFFVIQTPEGEKFTRNGNFRLDPENRLINGDGNFVLGESGVITFTEGEININKDGEIYQNGVLIDKIRVVDF
;
A
#
# COMPACT_ATOMS: atom_id res chain seq x y z
N MET A 1 -21.69 21.45 32.64
CA MET A 1 -21.15 20.07 32.72
C MET A 1 -20.93 19.43 31.35
N ILE A 2 -21.89 19.46 30.41
CA ILE A 2 -21.79 18.74 29.12
C ILE A 2 -20.60 19.20 28.23
N LYS A 3 -20.27 20.50 28.22
CA LYS A 3 -19.12 21.03 27.44
C LYS A 3 -17.77 20.45 27.86
N GLY A 4 -17.54 20.23 29.16
CA GLY A 4 -16.26 19.69 29.65
C GLY A 4 -16.05 18.22 29.23
N LEU A 5 -17.11 17.41 29.28
CA LEU A 5 -17.08 16.03 28.79
C LEU A 5 -16.85 15.98 27.27
N TYR A 6 -17.49 16.88 26.52
CA TYR A 6 -17.29 16.98 25.07
C TYR A 6 -15.86 17.41 24.71
N THR A 7 -15.28 18.38 25.43
CA THR A 7 -13.88 18.77 25.23
C THR A 7 -12.92 17.62 25.54
N ILE A 8 -13.13 16.89 26.64
CA ILE A 8 -12.31 15.71 26.98
C ILE A 8 -12.45 14.63 25.90
N ALA A 9 -13.67 14.30 25.49
CA ALA A 9 -13.92 13.30 24.44
C ALA A 9 -13.29 13.70 23.10
N SER A 10 -13.39 14.98 22.72
CA SER A 10 -12.79 15.51 21.48
C SER A 10 -11.26 15.50 21.49
N GLY A 11 -10.61 15.55 22.66
CA GLY A 11 -9.17 15.44 22.81
C GLY A 11 -8.66 13.99 22.90
N MET A 12 -9.46 13.07 23.44
CA MET A 12 -9.10 11.65 23.57
C MET A 12 -9.17 10.90 22.24
N TYR A 13 -10.15 11.21 21.38
CA TYR A 13 -10.35 10.52 20.11
C TYR A 13 -9.13 10.56 19.16
N PRO A 14 -8.49 11.73 18.91
CA PRO A 14 -7.27 11.78 18.10
C PRO A 14 -6.11 10.97 18.69
N GLN A 15 -5.99 10.96 20.02
CA GLN A 15 -4.95 10.20 20.71
C GLN A 15 -5.15 8.69 20.55
N TRP A 16 -6.40 8.24 20.61
CA TRP A 16 -6.78 6.84 20.36
C TRP A 16 -6.48 6.43 18.91
N LEU A 17 -6.83 7.29 17.95
CA LEU A 17 -6.54 7.06 16.53
C LEU A 17 -5.03 6.99 16.23
N GLU A 18 -4.25 7.89 16.85
CA GLU A 18 -2.78 7.86 16.73
C GLU A 18 -2.21 6.53 17.27
N GLN A 19 -2.72 6.05 18.41
CA GLN A 19 -2.31 4.78 18.97
C GLN A 19 -2.65 3.60 18.04
N GLU A 20 -3.83 3.63 17.40
CA GLU A 20 -4.25 2.61 16.43
C GLU A 20 -3.33 2.59 15.20
N ILE A 21 -2.96 3.76 14.67
CA ILE A 21 -2.06 3.88 13.52
C ILE A 21 -0.65 3.43 13.85
N VAL A 22 -0.12 3.81 15.02
CA VAL A 22 1.19 3.33 15.49
C VAL A 22 1.18 1.82 15.67
N ALA A 23 0.11 1.25 16.23
CA ALA A 23 -0.04 -0.19 16.39
C ALA A 23 -0.09 -0.91 15.02
N ASN A 24 -0.84 -0.37 14.06
CA ASN A 24 -0.92 -0.92 12.71
C ASN A 24 0.42 -0.87 11.98
N ASN A 25 1.12 0.27 12.04
CA ASN A 25 2.44 0.44 11.46
C ASN A 25 3.47 -0.52 12.10
N LEU A 26 3.40 -0.74 13.42
CA LEU A 26 4.29 -1.66 14.13
C LEU A 26 3.99 -3.12 13.80
N ALA A 27 2.72 -3.48 13.66
CA ALA A 27 2.32 -4.83 13.26
C ALA A 27 2.81 -5.17 11.84
N ASN A 28 2.86 -4.18 10.95
CA ASN A 28 3.25 -4.32 9.55
C ASN A 28 4.70 -3.89 9.24
N LEU A 29 5.53 -3.67 10.27
CA LEU A 29 6.89 -3.15 10.12
C LEU A 29 7.78 -4.06 9.26
N ASN A 30 7.51 -5.38 9.29
CA ASN A 30 8.22 -6.39 8.48
C ASN A 30 7.44 -6.84 7.23
N THR A 31 6.31 -6.20 6.92
CA THR A 31 5.50 -6.55 5.75
C THR A 31 6.10 -5.92 4.49
N THR A 32 6.53 -6.74 3.54
CA THR A 32 7.14 -6.27 2.29
C THR A 32 6.20 -5.34 1.52
N GLY A 33 6.71 -4.16 1.14
CA GLY A 33 5.95 -3.18 0.36
C GLY A 33 4.87 -2.43 1.13
N PHE A 34 4.78 -2.60 2.46
CA PHE A 34 3.85 -1.85 3.29
C PHE A 34 4.18 -0.35 3.29
N LYS A 35 3.15 0.50 3.20
CA LYS A 35 3.26 1.95 3.26
C LYS A 35 2.66 2.43 4.57
N LYS A 36 3.47 3.08 5.40
CA LYS A 36 3.05 3.53 6.73
C LYS A 36 2.00 4.62 6.63
N ASP A 37 1.01 4.57 7.51
CA ASP A 37 0.05 5.65 7.66
C ASP A 37 0.55 6.69 8.67
N SER A 38 0.22 7.95 8.44
CA SER A 38 0.55 9.08 9.31
C SER A 38 -0.69 9.93 9.56
N THR A 39 -0.84 10.45 10.77
CA THR A 39 -1.91 11.38 11.13
C THR A 39 -1.45 12.82 10.94
N TYR A 40 -2.25 13.62 10.27
CA TYR A 40 -2.12 15.08 10.28
C TYR A 40 -3.26 15.68 11.10
N PHE A 41 -2.89 16.43 12.15
CA PHE A 41 -3.83 17.15 12.98
C PHE A 41 -3.83 18.64 12.65
N LYS A 42 -4.94 19.15 12.12
CA LYS A 42 -5.15 20.59 11.90
C LYS A 42 -5.77 21.17 13.16
N LYS A 43 -4.98 21.85 13.98
CA LYS A 43 -5.46 22.47 15.22
C LYS A 43 -6.51 23.54 14.91
N VAL A 44 -7.79 23.23 15.15
CA VAL A 44 -8.88 24.22 15.08
C VAL A 44 -8.77 25.11 16.31
N LEU A 45 -8.21 26.31 16.14
CA LEU A 45 -8.15 27.33 17.20
C LEU A 45 -9.47 28.12 17.37
N ASP A 46 -10.42 27.97 16.45
CA ASP A 46 -11.65 28.75 16.46
C ASP A 46 -12.74 28.10 17.30
N ALA A 47 -12.95 28.66 18.50
CA ALA A 47 -14.03 28.28 19.42
C ALA A 47 -15.45 28.45 18.83
N SER A 48 -15.60 29.21 17.73
CA SER A 48 -16.84 29.39 16.99
C SER A 48 -17.25 28.16 16.16
N LEU A 49 -16.29 27.39 15.65
CA LEU A 49 -16.57 26.16 14.89
C LEU A 49 -17.11 25.03 15.78
N ILE A 50 -16.64 24.95 17.03
CA ILE A 50 -17.12 23.99 18.04
C ILE A 50 -18.58 24.29 18.45
N LEU A 51 -19.04 25.54 18.31
CA LEU A 51 -20.42 25.93 18.60
C LEU A 51 -21.37 25.66 17.42
N ASN A 52 -20.88 25.77 16.18
CA ASN A 52 -21.68 25.47 14.98
C ASN A 52 -21.85 23.96 14.72
N THR A 53 -20.96 23.09 15.21
CA THR A 53 -21.18 21.63 15.17
C THR A 53 -22.33 21.15 16.07
N VAL A 54 -22.81 21.99 16.99
CA VAL A 54 -24.03 21.70 17.78
C VAL A 54 -25.30 22.09 17.00
N GLN A 55 -25.17 22.91 15.95
CA GLN A 55 -26.24 23.28 15.02
C GLN A 55 -26.05 22.59 13.66
N GLY A 56 -26.03 21.27 13.63
CA GLY A 56 -26.39 20.49 12.44
C GLY A 56 -25.46 20.52 11.22
N GLU A 57 -24.32 21.23 11.24
CA GLU A 57 -23.31 21.10 10.19
C GLU A 57 -22.26 20.06 10.58
N GLU A 58 -22.44 18.83 10.09
CA GLU A 58 -21.62 17.64 10.37
C GLU A 58 -20.15 17.73 9.92
N ASN A 59 -19.72 18.84 9.31
CA ASN A 59 -18.42 18.91 8.62
C ASN A 59 -17.25 19.40 9.49
N GLY A 60 -17.50 19.93 10.70
CA GLY A 60 -16.47 20.64 11.49
C GLY A 60 -15.39 19.77 12.16
N LEU A 61 -15.70 18.51 12.50
CA LEU A 61 -14.73 17.58 13.13
C LEU A 61 -13.92 16.78 12.10
N SER A 62 -14.49 16.57 10.92
CA SER A 62 -13.89 15.76 9.85
C SER A 62 -12.72 16.46 9.14
N ASP A 63 -12.70 17.79 9.06
CA ASP A 63 -11.64 18.57 8.39
C ASP A 63 -10.37 18.76 9.26
N VAL A 64 -10.37 18.22 10.48
CA VAL A 64 -9.32 18.40 11.49
C VAL A 64 -8.31 17.25 11.46
N GLN A 65 -8.71 16.08 10.98
CA GLN A 65 -7.94 14.84 11.14
C GLN A 65 -7.95 14.04 9.84
N LYS A 66 -6.78 13.96 9.19
CA LYS A 66 -6.61 13.15 7.98
C LYS A 66 -5.54 12.08 8.22
N VAL A 67 -5.91 10.83 8.01
CA VAL A 67 -4.95 9.73 7.87
C VAL A 67 -4.42 9.79 6.45
N VAL A 68 -3.10 9.85 6.31
CA VAL A 68 -2.42 9.94 5.02
C VAL A 68 -1.41 8.82 4.94
N THR A 69 -1.49 8.01 3.88
CA THR A 69 -0.48 7.01 3.56
C THR A 69 0.78 7.70 3.06
N ASN A 70 1.91 7.38 3.69
CA ASN A 70 3.22 7.89 3.26
C ASN A 70 3.79 6.94 2.18
N PHE A 71 3.95 7.48 0.97
CA PHE A 71 4.48 6.75 -0.19
C PHE A 71 6.01 6.77 -0.32
N GLU A 72 6.74 7.40 0.61
CA GLU A 72 8.21 7.39 0.63
C GLU A 72 8.78 5.97 0.51
N GLN A 73 9.90 5.87 -0.21
CA GLN A 73 10.58 4.61 -0.44
C GLN A 73 11.28 4.15 0.84
N GLY A 74 11.01 2.92 1.25
CA GLY A 74 11.72 2.26 2.34
C GLY A 74 13.04 1.65 1.85
N THR A 75 13.83 1.13 2.79
CA THR A 75 15.06 0.38 2.47
C THR A 75 14.75 -0.84 1.61
N LEU A 76 15.54 -1.06 0.57
CA LEU A 76 15.49 -2.26 -0.25
C LEU A 76 16.56 -3.25 0.21
N GLU A 77 16.16 -4.49 0.49
CA GLU A 77 17.08 -5.57 0.86
C GLU A 77 17.14 -6.63 -0.24
N PRO A 78 18.34 -6.99 -0.74
CA PRO A 78 18.48 -8.02 -1.75
C PRO A 78 18.21 -9.41 -1.14
N THR A 79 17.35 -10.20 -1.79
CA THR A 79 16.94 -11.52 -1.28
C THR A 79 17.56 -12.71 -2.03
N ASN A 80 18.35 -12.45 -3.09
CA ASN A 80 18.94 -13.44 -4.00
C ASN A 80 17.93 -14.40 -4.68
N ASN A 81 16.62 -14.13 -4.58
CA ASN A 81 15.58 -14.87 -5.30
C ASN A 81 15.18 -14.07 -6.55
N PRO A 82 15.28 -14.65 -7.77
CA PRO A 82 14.93 -13.95 -9.01
C PRO A 82 13.46 -13.54 -9.13
N LEU A 83 12.56 -14.18 -8.36
CA LEU A 83 11.13 -13.83 -8.34
C LEU A 83 10.77 -12.84 -7.22
N ASN A 84 11.74 -12.46 -6.39
CA ASN A 84 11.55 -11.38 -5.43
C ASN A 84 11.97 -10.07 -6.06
N LEU A 85 10.99 -9.24 -6.37
CA LEU A 85 11.19 -8.00 -7.08
C LEU A 85 10.89 -6.81 -6.19
N ALA A 86 11.58 -5.70 -6.47
CA ALA A 86 11.32 -4.42 -5.83
C ALA A 86 11.30 -3.34 -6.89
N ILE A 87 10.40 -2.38 -6.73
CA ILE A 87 10.37 -1.16 -7.53
C ILE A 87 11.21 -0.11 -6.80
N ASP A 88 12.27 0.35 -7.45
CA ASP A 88 13.02 1.52 -7.01
C ASP A 88 12.39 2.79 -7.62
N GLY A 89 11.89 3.68 -6.76
CA GLY A 89 11.11 4.85 -7.17
C GLY A 89 9.60 4.64 -7.06
N ASN A 90 8.84 5.29 -7.94
CA ASN A 90 7.37 5.31 -7.93
C ASN A 90 6.75 4.15 -8.74
N GLY A 91 5.45 3.93 -8.58
CA GLY A 91 4.70 2.88 -9.29
C GLY A 91 4.28 1.67 -8.45
N PHE A 92 3.51 0.75 -9.03
CA PHE A 92 2.97 -0.44 -8.39
C PHE A 92 2.91 -1.60 -9.37
N PHE A 93 3.15 -2.81 -8.89
CA PHE A 93 2.87 -4.02 -9.66
C PHE A 93 1.37 -4.19 -9.86
N VAL A 94 0.97 -4.63 -11.04
CA VAL A 94 -0.43 -4.94 -11.34
C VAL A 94 -0.69 -6.43 -11.10
N ILE A 95 -1.72 -6.73 -10.32
CA ILE A 95 -2.19 -8.10 -10.09
C ILE A 95 -3.64 -8.25 -10.54
N GLN A 96 -3.98 -9.43 -11.05
CA GLN A 96 -5.35 -9.80 -11.40
C GLN A 96 -5.99 -10.53 -10.22
N THR A 97 -7.03 -9.94 -9.67
CA THR A 97 -7.91 -10.56 -8.67
C THR A 97 -9.24 -10.96 -9.31
N PRO A 98 -10.07 -11.79 -8.62
CA PRO A 98 -11.43 -12.08 -9.09
C PRO A 98 -12.31 -10.83 -9.26
N GLU A 99 -12.00 -9.74 -8.55
CA GLU A 99 -12.72 -8.46 -8.63
C GLU A 99 -12.19 -7.52 -9.72
N GLY A 100 -11.09 -7.88 -10.39
CA GLY A 100 -10.41 -7.05 -11.37
C GLY A 100 -8.93 -6.78 -11.04
N GLU A 101 -8.32 -5.87 -11.79
CA GLU A 101 -6.94 -5.43 -11.55
C GLU A 101 -6.83 -4.70 -10.20
N LYS A 102 -5.79 -5.02 -9.43
CA LYS A 102 -5.39 -4.32 -8.21
C LYS A 102 -3.89 -4.03 -8.26
N PHE A 103 -3.43 -3.20 -7.34
CA PHE A 103 -2.06 -2.69 -7.32
C PHE A 103 -1.36 -3.08 -6.03
N THR A 104 -0.09 -3.48 -6.11
CA THR A 104 0.70 -3.87 -4.94
C THR A 104 2.15 -3.41 -5.06
N ARG A 105 2.75 -3.12 -3.91
CA ARG A 105 4.21 -2.93 -3.76
C ARG A 105 4.93 -4.18 -3.28
N ASN A 106 4.17 -5.21 -2.88
CA ASN A 106 4.75 -6.47 -2.48
C ASN A 106 5.20 -7.25 -3.73
N GLY A 107 6.50 -7.36 -3.92
CA GLY A 107 7.10 -8.13 -5.00
C GLY A 107 7.62 -9.50 -4.58
N ASN A 108 7.10 -10.08 -3.49
CA ASN A 108 7.32 -11.48 -3.18
C ASN A 108 6.41 -12.34 -4.07
N PHE A 109 6.97 -12.78 -5.20
CA PHE A 109 6.25 -13.59 -6.17
C PHE A 109 6.76 -15.03 -6.19
N ARG A 110 5.90 -15.92 -6.68
CA ARG A 110 6.18 -17.35 -6.82
C ARG A 110 5.48 -17.89 -8.05
N LEU A 111 5.85 -19.10 -8.44
CA LEU A 111 5.15 -19.83 -9.49
C LEU A 111 4.05 -20.71 -8.86
N ASP A 112 2.93 -20.81 -9.56
CA ASP A 112 1.92 -21.81 -9.29
C ASP A 112 2.25 -23.15 -9.98
N PRO A 113 1.46 -24.23 -9.78
CA PRO A 113 1.70 -25.53 -10.41
C PRO A 113 1.68 -25.52 -11.95
N GLU A 114 1.05 -24.51 -12.55
CA GLU A 114 1.00 -24.29 -14.00
C GLU A 114 2.11 -23.33 -14.49
N ASN A 115 3.10 -23.03 -13.66
CA ASN A 115 4.20 -22.11 -13.92
C ASN A 115 3.77 -20.66 -14.24
N ARG A 116 2.64 -20.22 -13.69
CA ARG A 116 2.19 -18.83 -13.78
C ARG A 116 2.72 -18.01 -12.61
N LEU A 117 3.08 -16.76 -12.87
CA LEU A 117 3.56 -15.85 -11.83
C LEU A 117 2.40 -15.38 -10.96
N ILE A 118 2.47 -15.67 -9.66
CA ILE A 118 1.46 -15.30 -8.67
C ILE A 118 2.09 -14.60 -7.47
N ASN A 119 1.28 -13.82 -6.76
CA ASN A 119 1.65 -13.25 -5.47
C ASN A 119 1.45 -14.25 -4.31
N GLY A 120 1.76 -13.83 -3.08
CA GLY A 120 1.53 -14.63 -1.87
C GLY A 120 0.09 -15.16 -1.74
N ASP A 121 -0.89 -14.35 -2.12
CA ASP A 121 -2.33 -14.65 -2.02
C ASP A 121 -2.85 -15.52 -3.17
N GLY A 122 -2.02 -15.83 -4.18
CA GLY A 122 -2.41 -16.63 -5.35
C GLY A 122 -3.04 -15.82 -6.49
N ASN A 123 -2.99 -14.49 -6.43
CA ASN A 123 -3.42 -13.61 -7.53
C ASN A 123 -2.33 -13.56 -8.61
N PHE A 124 -2.73 -13.53 -9.89
CA PHE A 124 -1.79 -13.49 -11.00
C PHE A 124 -1.09 -12.13 -11.08
N VAL A 125 0.22 -12.14 -11.27
CA VAL A 125 0.99 -10.94 -11.61
C VAL A 125 0.90 -10.71 -13.10
N LEU A 126 0.58 -9.47 -13.50
CA LEU A 126 0.40 -9.12 -14.90
C LEU A 126 1.68 -8.54 -15.50
N GLY A 127 2.00 -9.02 -16.69
CA GLY A 127 2.91 -8.39 -17.64
C GLY A 127 2.17 -7.48 -18.61
N GLU A 128 2.88 -6.89 -19.55
CA GLU A 128 2.29 -6.10 -20.64
C GLU A 128 1.42 -6.96 -21.56
N SER A 129 1.70 -8.26 -21.66
CA SER A 129 0.95 -9.21 -22.48
C SER A 129 -0.16 -9.96 -21.72
N GLY A 130 -0.35 -9.68 -20.43
CA GLY A 130 -1.34 -10.35 -19.56
C GLY A 130 -0.71 -11.26 -18.51
N VAL A 131 -1.30 -12.43 -18.25
CA VAL A 131 -0.78 -13.35 -17.22
C VAL A 131 0.55 -13.94 -17.68
N ILE A 132 1.59 -13.73 -16.88
CA ILE A 132 2.94 -14.25 -17.17
C ILE A 132 2.97 -15.75 -16.88
N THR A 133 3.29 -16.54 -17.91
CA THR A 133 3.42 -18.00 -17.81
C THR A 133 4.81 -18.41 -18.29
N PHE A 134 5.50 -19.22 -17.50
CA PHE A 134 6.82 -19.72 -17.81
C PHE A 134 6.77 -21.15 -18.34
N THR A 135 7.67 -21.49 -19.25
CA THR A 135 7.99 -22.88 -19.60
C THR A 135 9.14 -23.41 -18.73
N GLU A 136 9.65 -24.61 -18.98
CA GLU A 136 10.83 -25.10 -18.28
C GLU A 136 12.10 -24.33 -18.68
N GLY A 137 12.94 -23.99 -17.70
CA GLY A 137 14.24 -23.38 -17.96
C GLY A 137 14.64 -22.31 -16.94
N GLU A 138 15.72 -21.60 -17.28
CA GLU A 138 16.23 -20.50 -16.46
C GLU A 138 15.36 -19.25 -16.65
N ILE A 139 14.94 -18.64 -15.54
CA ILE A 139 14.17 -17.41 -15.49
C ILE A 139 15.07 -16.29 -15.00
N ASN A 140 15.11 -15.18 -15.74
CA ASN A 140 15.84 -13.98 -15.37
C ASN A 140 14.96 -12.76 -15.59
N ILE A 141 14.97 -11.81 -14.66
CA ILE A 141 14.23 -10.57 -14.76
C ILE A 141 15.24 -9.44 -14.59
N ASN A 142 15.36 -8.58 -15.59
CA ASN A 142 16.32 -7.48 -15.56
C ASN A 142 15.78 -6.28 -14.77
N LYS A 143 16.61 -5.23 -14.66
CA LYS A 143 16.26 -4.00 -13.92
C LYS A 143 15.12 -3.20 -14.56
N ASP A 144 14.89 -3.39 -15.85
CA ASP A 144 13.81 -2.72 -16.58
C ASP A 144 12.47 -3.48 -16.44
N GLY A 145 12.46 -4.59 -15.72
CA GLY A 145 11.29 -5.47 -15.53
C GLY A 145 11.04 -6.40 -16.71
N GLU A 146 11.97 -6.50 -17.66
CA GLU A 146 11.89 -7.42 -18.78
C GLU A 146 12.19 -8.83 -18.31
N ILE A 147 11.34 -9.76 -18.72
CA ILE A 147 11.35 -11.16 -18.31
C ILE A 147 11.97 -11.98 -19.43
N TYR A 148 13.07 -12.66 -19.10
CA TYR A 148 13.77 -13.56 -20.00
C TYR A 148 13.62 -15.00 -19.54
N GLN A 149 13.42 -15.87 -20.50
CA GLN A 149 13.45 -17.32 -20.31
C GLN A 149 14.45 -17.93 -21.27
N ASN A 150 15.46 -18.64 -20.73
CA ASN A 150 16.56 -19.21 -21.51
C ASN A 150 17.25 -18.18 -22.43
N GLY A 151 17.34 -16.93 -21.98
CA GLY A 151 17.93 -15.81 -22.73
C GLY A 151 17.03 -15.15 -23.77
N VAL A 152 15.78 -15.61 -23.94
CA VAL A 152 14.79 -14.99 -24.85
C VAL A 152 13.82 -14.14 -24.06
N LEU A 153 13.59 -12.90 -24.51
CA LEU A 153 12.58 -12.01 -23.95
C LEU A 153 11.18 -12.61 -24.18
N ILE A 154 10.41 -12.82 -23.11
CA ILE A 154 9.05 -13.37 -23.20
C ILE A 154 7.96 -12.35 -22.88
N ASP A 155 8.21 -11.44 -21.93
CA ASP A 155 7.25 -10.42 -21.52
C ASP A 155 7.96 -9.33 -20.70
N LYS A 156 7.23 -8.32 -20.27
CA LYS A 156 7.70 -7.29 -19.34
C LYS A 156 6.69 -7.13 -18.21
N ILE A 157 7.15 -7.04 -16.97
CA ILE A 157 6.28 -6.83 -15.81
C ILE A 157 5.59 -5.49 -15.93
N ARG A 158 4.27 -5.50 -15.75
CA ARG A 158 3.47 -4.28 -15.81
C ARG A 158 3.56 -3.54 -14.48
N VAL A 159 4.03 -2.30 -14.56
CA VAL A 159 4.10 -1.35 -13.45
C VAL A 159 3.31 -0.11 -13.83
N VAL A 160 2.49 0.41 -12.91
CA VAL A 160 1.70 1.63 -13.10
C VAL A 160 1.96 2.65 -12.01
N ASP A 161 1.92 3.93 -12.33
CA ASP A 161 2.11 5.05 -11.40
C ASP A 161 0.91 6.03 -11.49
N PHE A 162 0.62 6.77 -10.43
CA PHE A 162 -0.54 7.67 -10.33
C PHE A 162 -0.25 9.01 -9.64
#